data_AF-A0A7S0CCS4-F1
#
_entry.id   AF-A0A7S0CCS4-F1
#
_cell.length_a   1.000
_cell.length_b   1.000
_cell.length_c   1.000
_cell.angle_alpha   90.00
_cell.angle_beta   90.00
_cell.angle_gamma   90.00
#
_symmetry.space_group_name_H-M   'P 1'
#
loop_
_entity.id
_entity.type
_entity.pdbx_description
1 polymer ?
#
loop_
_entity_poly.entity_id
_entity_poly.type
_entity_poly.pdbx_seq_one_letter_code
_entity_poly.pdbx_strand_id
1 'polypeptide(L)'
;LDKRNKQTMSNSYGTIPASLSSVGASGEERKSSKNAIFVALGVTVVGLFVFLGKNESSEDTVTHAPTAPVADVVPEAPDEKHWPAMLQKIGGGVADFPSLFPTTTAEASDKGWMKTSETCNPLLGEAWLLGGELAINSPATMYFTPQVGGVSGVVSGIEVDYYGSMQENLIGTYFSEEKTSSDGTYHSLAVALRSDDLCDTANPATPGNAEHIAISPGMANQIVPTHQDSPKLQTDYKEGACLMTMGYHWFQDVVGGTELTYEADNLVPVVPMYDSVDGTLNGIFFLATNAKQTIGSGEYDGNFWDRSPGLSQANTFLDGTNPFCANLCGGCQFTGTEDGMFTTMHWMFKNTQQGGSDVEKCGGAYIACGDGFSAMTEYRKPL
;
A
#
# COMPACT_ATOMS: atom_id res chain seq x y z
N LEU A 1 -0.71 36.57 -10.85
CA LEU A 1 -1.87 36.92 -10.01
C LEU A 1 -3.12 36.46 -10.74
N ASP A 2 -3.43 35.18 -10.62
CA ASP A 2 -4.66 34.61 -11.17
C ASP A 2 -5.13 33.54 -10.18
N LYS A 3 -6.18 33.87 -9.44
CA LYS A 3 -6.78 33.02 -8.41
C LYS A 3 -7.82 32.14 -9.09
N ARG A 4 -7.49 30.88 -9.38
CA ARG A 4 -8.49 29.88 -9.74
C ARG A 4 -9.02 29.18 -8.49
N ASN A 5 -10.32 29.33 -8.30
CA ASN A 5 -11.16 28.59 -7.35
C ASN A 5 -10.90 27.07 -7.48
N LYS A 6 -10.39 26.44 -6.43
CA LYS A 6 -10.56 25.00 -6.20
C LYS A 6 -11.88 24.81 -5.47
N GLN A 7 -12.83 24.20 -6.16
CA GLN A 7 -14.08 23.72 -5.59
C GLN A 7 -13.77 22.32 -5.03
N THR A 8 -13.65 22.21 -3.71
CA THR A 8 -13.46 20.94 -3.00
C THR A 8 -14.76 20.14 -3.05
N MET A 9 -14.77 19.02 -3.76
CA MET A 9 -15.77 17.98 -3.54
C MET A 9 -15.31 17.17 -2.33
N SER A 10 -16.01 17.35 -1.21
CA SER A 10 -15.88 16.49 -0.04
C SER A 10 -16.70 15.23 -0.28
N ASN A 11 -16.03 14.12 -0.60
CA ASN A 11 -16.62 12.80 -0.45
C ASN A 11 -16.34 12.37 0.99
N SER A 12 -17.37 12.33 1.83
CA SER A 12 -17.25 11.82 3.19
C SER A 12 -17.04 10.31 3.15
N TYR A 13 -15.85 9.85 3.51
CA TYR A 13 -15.65 8.46 3.88
C TYR A 13 -16.45 8.17 5.16
N GLY A 14 -17.15 7.04 5.17
CA GLY A 14 -18.05 6.65 6.25
C GLY A 14 -17.32 6.54 7.59
N THR A 15 -17.84 7.23 8.59
CA THR A 15 -17.40 7.14 9.98
C THR A 15 -17.90 5.84 10.62
N ILE A 16 -16.99 5.12 11.28
CA ILE A 16 -17.28 3.95 12.11
C ILE A 16 -17.92 4.43 13.44
N PRO A 17 -19.02 3.82 13.92
CA PRO A 17 -19.56 4.14 15.24
C PRO A 17 -18.70 3.51 16.34
N ALA A 18 -18.10 4.34 17.20
CA ALA A 18 -17.42 3.91 18.41
C ALA A 18 -18.44 3.34 19.42
N SER A 19 -18.33 2.05 19.74
CA SER A 19 -19.07 1.44 20.84
C SER A 19 -18.37 1.73 22.17
N LEU A 20 -19.08 2.38 23.08
CA LEU A 20 -18.70 2.56 24.48
C LEU A 20 -18.70 1.22 25.24
N SER A 21 -17.56 0.88 25.86
CA SER A 21 -17.53 0.01 27.03
C SER A 21 -16.56 0.56 28.06
N SER A 22 -17.12 1.02 29.19
CA SER A 22 -16.40 1.46 30.38
C SER A 22 -16.17 0.28 31.33
N VAL A 23 -14.92 0.07 31.74
CA VAL A 23 -14.58 -0.63 32.98
C VAL A 23 -13.39 0.11 33.60
N GLY A 24 -13.55 0.53 34.85
CA GLY A 24 -12.58 1.34 35.58
C GLY A 24 -11.68 0.56 36.54
N ALA A 25 -10.58 1.21 36.94
CA ALA A 25 -9.81 1.05 38.17
C ALA A 25 -8.80 2.23 38.21
N SER A 26 -8.97 3.27 39.03
CA SER A 26 -8.64 3.44 40.45
C SER A 26 -7.14 3.64 40.77
N GLY A 27 -6.80 4.82 41.31
CA GLY A 27 -5.52 5.21 41.94
C GLY A 27 -4.69 6.15 41.05
N GLU A 28 -4.16 7.31 41.47
CA GLU A 28 -3.93 7.88 42.80
C GLU A 28 -3.75 9.41 42.66
N GLU A 29 -4.08 10.15 43.71
CA GLU A 29 -4.17 11.61 43.77
C GLU A 29 -2.83 12.36 43.57
N ARG A 30 -2.87 13.50 42.85
CA ARG A 30 -2.11 14.71 43.25
C ARG A 30 -2.89 15.99 42.96
N LYS A 31 -3.17 16.70 44.04
CA LYS A 31 -3.89 17.99 44.13
C LYS A 31 -3.15 19.12 43.39
N SER A 32 -3.89 19.92 42.62
CA SER A 32 -3.66 21.35 42.55
C SER A 32 -4.96 22.06 42.16
N SER A 33 -5.38 23.01 42.99
CA SER A 33 -6.65 23.71 42.92
C SER A 33 -6.58 24.93 42.00
N LYS A 34 -7.68 25.23 41.30
CA LYS A 34 -8.32 26.57 41.27
C LYS A 34 -9.67 26.53 40.53
N ASN A 35 -10.70 26.77 41.33
CA ASN A 35 -12.06 27.24 41.07
C ASN A 35 -12.41 27.69 39.64
N ALA A 36 -13.45 27.08 39.06
CA ALA A 36 -14.44 27.78 38.25
C ALA A 36 -15.82 27.10 38.36
N ILE A 37 -16.74 27.92 38.84
CA ILE A 37 -18.20 27.86 39.00
C ILE A 37 -18.97 26.92 38.05
N PHE A 38 -19.82 26.09 38.66
CA PHE A 38 -20.92 25.34 38.05
C PHE A 38 -22.07 26.26 37.62
N VAL A 39 -22.57 26.09 36.39
CA VAL A 39 -23.98 26.35 36.05
C VAL A 39 -24.48 25.14 35.26
N ALA A 40 -25.31 24.33 35.91
CA ALA A 40 -26.06 23.25 35.28
C ALA A 40 -27.42 23.79 34.85
N LEU A 41 -27.78 23.63 33.58
CA LEU A 41 -29.13 23.79 33.07
C LEU A 41 -29.46 22.53 32.28
N GLY A 42 -30.20 21.63 32.93
CA GLY A 42 -30.78 20.46 32.31
C GLY A 42 -32.04 20.84 31.53
N VAL A 43 -32.18 20.26 30.34
CA VAL A 43 -33.47 20.08 29.69
C VAL A 43 -33.45 18.70 29.05
N THR A 44 -34.11 17.75 29.73
CA THR A 44 -34.44 16.43 29.20
C THR A 44 -35.79 16.53 28.51
N VAL A 45 -35.84 16.41 27.19
CA VAL A 45 -37.10 16.20 26.46
C VAL A 45 -37.23 14.71 26.14
N VAL A 46 -38.11 14.04 26.88
CA VAL A 46 -38.57 12.69 26.60
C VAL A 46 -39.68 12.79 25.54
N GLY A 47 -39.35 12.44 24.30
CA GLY A 47 -40.31 12.27 23.21
C GLY A 47 -40.66 10.80 23.05
N LEU A 48 -41.73 10.35 23.72
CA LEU A 48 -42.31 9.03 23.58
C LEU A 48 -43.25 9.02 22.35
N PHE A 49 -42.83 8.41 21.25
CA PHE A 49 -43.74 8.07 20.15
C PHE A 49 -43.90 6.54 20.08
N VAL A 50 -45.03 6.08 20.63
CA VAL A 50 -45.56 4.74 20.41
C VAL A 50 -46.39 4.79 19.13
N PHE A 51 -45.87 4.21 18.04
CA PHE A 51 -46.69 3.85 16.88
C PHE A 51 -47.08 2.38 17.00
N LEU A 52 -48.33 2.16 17.41
CA LEU A 52 -49.04 0.89 17.26
C LEU A 52 -49.60 0.83 15.83
N GLY A 53 -48.86 0.22 14.91
CA GLY A 53 -49.35 -0.20 13.60
C GLY A 53 -49.68 -1.68 13.63
N LYS A 54 -50.98 -2.00 13.54
CA LYS A 54 -51.55 -3.35 13.52
C LYS A 54 -51.97 -3.68 12.09
N ASN A 55 -51.88 -4.96 11.72
CA ASN A 55 -52.46 -5.63 10.55
C ASN A 55 -51.82 -5.26 9.18
N GLU A 56 -51.65 -6.16 8.22
CA GLU A 56 -52.43 -7.34 7.85
C GLU A 56 -51.54 -8.28 7.02
N SER A 57 -51.63 -9.60 7.24
CA SER A 57 -51.01 -10.61 6.37
C SER A 57 -51.93 -10.89 5.18
N SER A 58 -51.48 -10.57 3.97
CA SER A 58 -52.06 -11.12 2.74
C SER A 58 -51.21 -12.30 2.27
N GLU A 59 -51.79 -13.49 2.30
CA GLU A 59 -51.28 -14.66 1.61
C GLU A 59 -51.47 -14.45 0.11
N ASP A 60 -50.43 -13.98 -0.58
CA ASP A 60 -50.39 -14.03 -2.04
C ASP A 60 -49.94 -15.41 -2.51
N THR A 61 -50.85 -16.06 -3.24
CA THR A 61 -50.65 -17.34 -3.89
C THR A 61 -49.72 -17.13 -5.09
N VAL A 62 -48.43 -17.43 -4.91
CA VAL A 62 -47.44 -17.43 -6.00
C VAL A 62 -47.65 -18.68 -6.85
N THR A 63 -48.21 -18.49 -8.05
CA THR A 63 -48.18 -19.49 -9.11
C THR A 63 -46.77 -19.55 -9.70
N HIS A 64 -46.06 -20.65 -9.44
CA HIS A 64 -44.77 -20.94 -10.08
C HIS A 64 -44.95 -21.11 -11.59
N ALA A 65 -44.44 -20.16 -12.37
CA ALA A 65 -44.13 -20.37 -13.77
C ALA A 65 -42.94 -21.35 -13.89
N PRO A 66 -42.94 -22.27 -14.87
CA PRO A 66 -41.85 -23.22 -15.05
C PRO A 66 -40.57 -22.47 -15.44
N THR A 67 -39.60 -22.48 -14.52
CA THR A 67 -38.25 -21.99 -14.77
C THR A 67 -37.62 -22.88 -15.83
N ALA A 68 -37.30 -22.32 -16.99
CA ALA A 68 -36.48 -23.01 -17.98
C ALA A 68 -35.16 -23.42 -17.31
N PRO A 69 -34.65 -24.64 -17.55
CA PRO A 69 -33.36 -25.05 -17.02
C PRO A 69 -32.31 -24.08 -17.52
N VAL A 70 -31.71 -23.33 -16.59
CA VAL A 70 -30.48 -22.57 -16.82
C VAL A 70 -29.48 -23.61 -17.29
N ALA A 71 -29.09 -23.54 -18.56
CA ALA A 71 -28.07 -24.43 -19.10
C ALA A 71 -26.84 -24.28 -18.21
N ASP A 72 -26.33 -25.42 -17.71
CA ASP A 72 -25.07 -25.50 -17.00
C ASP A 72 -23.97 -24.96 -17.92
N VAL A 73 -23.66 -23.68 -17.78
CA VAL A 73 -22.45 -23.09 -18.33
C VAL A 73 -21.33 -23.71 -17.51
N VAL A 74 -20.76 -24.79 -18.03
CA VAL A 74 -19.52 -25.37 -17.53
C VAL A 74 -18.50 -24.25 -17.61
N PRO A 75 -17.97 -23.75 -16.48
CA PRO A 75 -16.97 -22.69 -16.52
C PRO A 75 -15.79 -23.20 -17.33
N GLU A 76 -15.49 -22.52 -18.43
CA GLU A 76 -14.25 -22.73 -19.16
C GLU A 76 -13.10 -22.55 -18.16
N ALA A 77 -12.16 -23.51 -18.12
CA ALA A 77 -11.02 -23.44 -17.22
C ALA A 77 -10.25 -22.14 -17.51
N PRO A 78 -9.97 -21.27 -16.51
CA PRO A 78 -9.36 -19.98 -16.78
C PRO A 78 -7.91 -20.19 -17.26
N ASP A 79 -7.70 -20.02 -18.56
CA ASP A 79 -6.40 -19.95 -19.23
C ASP A 79 -5.98 -18.47 -19.46
N GLU A 80 -6.55 -17.54 -18.68
CA GLU A 80 -6.26 -16.11 -18.79
C GLU A 80 -5.28 -15.68 -17.70
N LYS A 81 -4.03 -15.47 -18.13
CA LYS A 81 -2.95 -14.89 -17.31
C LYS A 81 -3.30 -13.46 -16.92
N HIS A 82 -3.91 -13.24 -15.76
CA HIS A 82 -4.15 -11.90 -15.22
C HIS A 82 -2.84 -11.17 -14.94
N TRP A 83 -2.86 -9.84 -15.00
CA TRP A 83 -1.76 -9.01 -14.50
C TRP A 83 -2.03 -8.52 -13.06
N PRO A 84 -1.04 -8.50 -12.16
CA PRO A 84 0.24 -9.19 -12.30
C PRO A 84 0.03 -10.72 -12.23
N ALA A 85 0.80 -11.47 -13.01
CA ALA A 85 0.73 -12.93 -13.01
C ALA A 85 1.46 -13.55 -11.80
N MET A 86 2.25 -12.74 -11.10
CA MET A 86 2.95 -13.11 -9.89
C MET A 86 3.19 -11.88 -9.01
N LEU A 87 3.31 -12.11 -7.72
CA LEU A 87 3.65 -11.07 -6.76
C LEU A 87 4.62 -11.64 -5.74
N GLN A 88 5.80 -11.05 -5.61
CA GLN A 88 6.85 -11.56 -4.72
C GLN A 88 7.51 -10.46 -3.89
N LYS A 89 7.94 -10.82 -2.69
CA LYS A 89 8.84 -10.01 -1.85
C LYS A 89 10.29 -10.20 -2.31
N ILE A 90 11.12 -9.16 -2.17
CA ILE A 90 12.58 -9.26 -2.31
C ILE A 90 13.20 -9.78 -0.99
N GLY A 91 14.28 -10.55 -1.08
CA GLY A 91 15.14 -10.82 0.08
C GLY A 91 14.90 -12.11 0.86
N GLY A 92 13.98 -12.99 0.43
CA GLY A 92 14.05 -14.40 0.82
C GLY A 92 15.31 -15.02 0.21
N GLY A 93 16.15 -15.68 1.01
CA GLY A 93 17.38 -16.30 0.49
C GLY A 93 17.08 -17.28 -0.66
N VAL A 94 18.12 -17.64 -1.44
CA VAL A 94 17.98 -18.53 -2.61
C VAL A 94 17.38 -19.91 -2.28
N ALA A 95 17.36 -20.28 -1.00
CA ALA A 95 16.75 -21.50 -0.48
C ALA A 95 15.31 -21.32 0.03
N ASP A 96 14.83 -20.08 0.21
CA ASP A 96 13.51 -19.70 0.75
C ASP A 96 12.58 -19.07 -0.31
N PHE A 97 12.85 -19.31 -1.59
CA PHE A 97 11.97 -18.86 -2.67
C PHE A 97 10.64 -19.64 -2.73
N PRO A 98 9.51 -18.93 -2.89
CA PRO A 98 9.19 -17.65 -2.28
C PRO A 98 7.90 -17.77 -1.45
N SER A 99 7.77 -16.96 -0.41
CA SER A 99 6.44 -16.53 0.04
C SER A 99 5.85 -15.63 -1.06
N LEU A 100 5.40 -16.24 -2.16
CA LEU A 100 4.65 -15.53 -3.19
C LEU A 100 3.43 -14.92 -2.51
N PHE A 101 3.23 -13.63 -2.66
CA PHE A 101 1.95 -13.04 -2.29
C PHE A 101 0.87 -13.64 -3.19
N PRO A 102 -0.35 -13.86 -2.67
CA PRO A 102 -1.44 -14.39 -3.48
C PRO A 102 -1.83 -13.42 -4.59
N THR A 103 -2.06 -13.94 -5.79
CA THR A 103 -2.57 -13.18 -6.93
C THR A 103 -4.04 -13.45 -7.24
N THR A 104 -4.63 -14.44 -6.56
CA THR A 104 -6.06 -14.76 -6.62
C THR A 104 -6.65 -14.99 -5.23
N THR A 105 -7.97 -14.91 -5.09
CA THR A 105 -8.66 -15.20 -3.80
C THR A 105 -8.50 -16.65 -3.36
N ALA A 106 -8.34 -17.59 -4.29
CA ALA A 106 -8.03 -18.99 -3.98
C ALA A 106 -6.63 -19.12 -3.36
N GLU A 107 -5.60 -18.55 -4.00
CA GLU A 107 -4.25 -18.52 -3.45
C GLU A 107 -4.20 -17.78 -2.10
N ALA A 108 -4.98 -16.71 -1.95
CA ALA A 108 -5.06 -15.93 -0.73
C ALA A 108 -5.54 -16.80 0.43
N SER A 109 -6.66 -17.50 0.23
CA SER A 109 -7.24 -18.43 1.20
C SER A 109 -6.23 -19.53 1.58
N ASP A 110 -5.57 -20.14 0.58
CA ASP A 110 -4.57 -21.20 0.80
C ASP A 110 -3.34 -20.71 1.59
N LYS A 111 -3.02 -19.42 1.51
CA LYS A 111 -1.90 -18.79 2.22
C LYS A 111 -2.31 -18.13 3.54
N GLY A 112 -3.53 -18.38 4.02
CA GLY A 112 -4.03 -17.89 5.30
C GLY A 112 -4.47 -16.42 5.30
N TRP A 113 -4.64 -15.82 4.12
CA TRP A 113 -5.31 -14.53 3.99
C TRP A 113 -6.82 -14.74 4.09
N MET A 114 -7.49 -13.85 4.80
CA MET A 114 -8.93 -13.93 5.04
C MET A 114 -9.59 -12.64 4.59
N LYS A 115 -10.71 -12.78 3.87
CA LYS A 115 -11.57 -11.66 3.50
C LYS A 115 -12.11 -10.97 4.75
N THR A 116 -12.03 -9.65 4.77
CA THR A 116 -12.59 -8.86 5.87
C THR A 116 -14.10 -8.68 5.72
N SER A 117 -14.77 -8.17 6.76
CA SER A 117 -16.19 -7.79 6.69
C SER A 117 -16.42 -6.41 6.10
N GLU A 118 -15.37 -5.74 5.61
CA GLU A 118 -15.49 -4.41 5.03
C GLU A 118 -16.26 -4.45 3.71
N THR A 119 -17.01 -3.37 3.44
CA THR A 119 -17.67 -3.20 2.15
C THR A 119 -16.61 -3.14 1.05
N CYS A 120 -16.87 -3.82 -0.08
CA CYS A 120 -16.01 -3.76 -1.26
C CYS A 120 -15.75 -2.30 -1.66
N ASN A 121 -14.49 -1.95 -1.86
CA ASN A 121 -14.07 -0.63 -2.29
C ASN A 121 -14.03 -0.58 -3.83
N PRO A 122 -14.82 0.26 -4.51
CA PRO A 122 -14.88 0.26 -5.98
C PRO A 122 -13.53 0.55 -6.66
N LEU A 123 -12.59 1.19 -5.96
CA LEU A 123 -11.26 1.53 -6.48
C LEU A 123 -10.17 0.50 -6.15
N LEU A 124 -10.42 -0.41 -5.21
CA LEU A 124 -9.41 -1.38 -4.76
C LEU A 124 -9.90 -2.83 -4.82
N GLY A 125 -11.18 -3.10 -4.53
CA GLY A 125 -11.78 -4.43 -4.46
C GLY A 125 -12.20 -4.81 -3.03
N GLU A 126 -12.28 -6.11 -2.79
CA GLU A 126 -12.56 -6.71 -1.48
C GLU A 126 -11.25 -6.83 -0.69
N ALA A 127 -11.23 -6.35 0.55
CA ALA A 127 -10.05 -6.38 1.41
C ALA A 127 -9.80 -7.77 2.03
N TRP A 128 -8.53 -8.17 2.08
CA TRP A 128 -8.06 -9.42 2.67
C TRP A 128 -6.83 -9.18 3.54
N LEU A 129 -6.83 -9.78 4.73
CA LEU A 129 -5.78 -9.63 5.74
C LEU A 129 -5.15 -10.98 6.04
N LEU A 130 -3.82 -11.00 6.22
CA LEU A 130 -3.14 -12.22 6.67
C LEU A 130 -3.58 -12.55 8.10
N GLY A 131 -4.16 -13.74 8.31
CA GLY A 131 -4.71 -14.14 9.60
C GLY A 131 -6.04 -13.46 9.97
N GLY A 132 -6.58 -12.60 9.11
CA GLY A 132 -7.89 -11.95 9.28
C GLY A 132 -7.91 -10.73 10.20
N GLU A 133 -6.76 -10.30 10.73
CA GLU A 133 -6.67 -9.14 11.62
C GLU A 133 -5.59 -8.17 11.15
N LEU A 134 -5.85 -6.87 11.34
CA LEU A 134 -4.88 -5.81 11.12
C LEU A 134 -3.91 -5.79 12.30
N ALA A 135 -2.61 -5.87 12.02
CA ALA A 135 -1.60 -5.89 13.06
C ALA A 135 -0.28 -5.28 12.58
N ILE A 136 0.52 -4.76 13.50
CA ILE A 136 1.84 -4.17 13.21
C ILE A 136 2.83 -5.21 12.62
N ASN A 137 2.59 -6.50 12.90
CA ASN A 137 3.34 -7.63 12.36
C ASN A 137 2.80 -8.17 11.01
N SER A 138 1.69 -7.63 10.53
CA SER A 138 1.12 -7.92 9.20
C SER A 138 0.44 -6.67 8.62
N PRO A 139 1.22 -5.59 8.37
CA PRO A 139 0.69 -4.27 8.04
C PRO A 139 0.27 -4.14 6.56
N ALA A 140 -0.06 -5.25 5.90
CA ALA A 140 -0.42 -5.25 4.49
C ALA A 140 -1.83 -5.82 4.32
N THR A 141 -2.66 -5.07 3.60
CA THR A 141 -3.96 -5.52 3.11
C THR A 141 -3.86 -5.78 1.62
N MET A 142 -4.31 -6.95 1.18
CA MET A 142 -4.43 -7.25 -0.24
C MET A 142 -5.88 -7.09 -0.66
N TYR A 143 -6.09 -6.49 -1.83
CA TYR A 143 -7.41 -6.37 -2.41
C TYR A 143 -7.56 -7.26 -3.62
N PHE A 144 -8.75 -7.84 -3.76
CA PHE A 144 -9.10 -8.70 -4.89
C PHE A 144 -10.44 -8.27 -5.48
N THR A 145 -10.63 -8.51 -6.78
CA THR A 145 -11.97 -8.47 -7.36
C THR A 145 -12.88 -9.53 -6.70
N PRO A 146 -14.20 -9.34 -6.65
CA PRO A 146 -15.12 -10.34 -6.12
C PRO A 146 -15.03 -11.68 -6.85
N GLN A 147 -15.20 -12.77 -6.10
CA GLN A 147 -15.44 -14.08 -6.66
C GLN A 147 -16.85 -14.15 -7.26
N VAL A 148 -16.98 -14.40 -8.56
CA VAL A 148 -18.26 -14.48 -9.28
C VAL A 148 -18.38 -15.81 -10.00
N GLY A 149 -19.50 -16.51 -9.84
CA GLY A 149 -19.76 -17.77 -10.57
C GLY A 149 -18.75 -18.88 -10.30
N GLY A 150 -18.09 -18.90 -9.14
CA GLY A 150 -17.05 -19.87 -8.80
C GLY A 150 -15.66 -19.53 -9.35
N VAL A 151 -15.51 -18.46 -10.15
CA VAL A 151 -14.23 -17.97 -10.65
C VAL A 151 -13.57 -17.11 -9.57
N SER A 152 -12.35 -17.48 -9.18
CA SER A 152 -11.57 -16.74 -8.19
C SER A 152 -11.39 -15.27 -8.58
N GLY A 153 -11.50 -14.40 -7.59
CA GLY A 153 -11.11 -13.00 -7.75
C GLY A 153 -9.61 -12.88 -8.01
N VAL A 154 -9.21 -11.81 -8.67
CA VAL A 154 -7.80 -11.52 -9.00
C VAL A 154 -7.33 -10.31 -8.21
N VAL A 155 -6.05 -10.28 -7.86
CA VAL A 155 -5.47 -9.16 -7.11
C VAL A 155 -5.69 -7.85 -7.86
N SER A 156 -6.07 -6.83 -7.13
CA SER A 156 -6.52 -5.55 -7.66
C SER A 156 -5.98 -4.35 -6.90
N GLY A 157 -5.42 -4.55 -5.71
CA GLY A 157 -4.75 -3.50 -4.96
C GLY A 157 -3.93 -4.03 -3.79
N ILE A 158 -3.08 -3.15 -3.26
CA ILE A 158 -2.25 -3.36 -2.08
C ILE A 158 -2.40 -2.12 -1.21
N GLU A 159 -2.69 -2.27 0.08
CA GLU A 159 -2.61 -1.17 1.05
C GLU A 159 -1.59 -1.55 2.14
N VAL A 160 -0.72 -0.60 2.48
CA VAL A 160 0.27 -0.76 3.55
C VAL A 160 -0.04 0.21 4.68
N ASP A 161 -0.02 -0.31 5.90
CA ASP A 161 -0.24 0.43 7.13
C ASP A 161 1.09 0.85 7.76
N TYR A 162 1.19 2.14 8.03
CA TYR A 162 2.35 2.79 8.59
C TYR A 162 2.06 3.15 10.03
N TYR A 163 2.59 2.34 10.95
CA TYR A 163 2.51 2.59 12.39
C TYR A 163 3.59 3.59 12.84
N GLY A 164 3.24 4.47 13.78
CA GLY A 164 4.16 5.50 14.29
C GLY A 164 4.16 6.79 13.46
N SER A 165 5.26 7.56 13.52
CA SER A 165 5.34 8.86 12.86
C SER A 165 5.25 8.77 11.33
N MET A 166 4.69 9.84 10.74
CA MET A 166 4.40 10.00 9.32
C MET A 166 4.66 11.43 8.85
N GLN A 167 4.82 11.58 7.53
CA GLN A 167 5.12 12.85 6.85
C GLN A 167 3.84 13.68 6.79
N GLU A 168 3.71 14.69 7.62
CA GLU A 168 2.46 15.48 7.75
C GLU A 168 2.00 16.06 6.41
N ASN A 169 2.93 16.51 5.56
CA ASN A 169 2.63 17.08 4.24
C ASN A 169 2.01 16.07 3.26
N LEU A 170 2.12 14.77 3.54
CA LEU A 170 1.62 13.71 2.67
C LEU A 170 0.28 13.13 3.16
N ILE A 171 -0.15 13.45 4.39
CA ILE A 171 -1.44 13.04 4.94
C ILE A 171 -2.58 13.75 4.20
N GLY A 172 -3.64 13.01 3.88
CA GLY A 172 -4.79 13.48 3.11
C GLY A 172 -4.54 13.60 1.60
N THR A 173 -3.28 13.44 1.15
CA THR A 173 -2.92 13.39 -0.28
C THR A 173 -2.52 11.98 -0.69
N TYR A 174 -1.53 11.40 -0.02
CA TYR A 174 -1.07 10.04 -0.26
C TYR A 174 -1.54 9.11 0.86
N PHE A 175 -1.31 9.50 2.11
CA PHE A 175 -1.70 8.72 3.27
C PHE A 175 -3.12 9.06 3.72
N SER A 176 -3.82 8.07 4.27
CA SER A 176 -5.09 8.30 4.94
C SER A 176 -4.93 9.22 6.15
N GLU A 177 -6.05 9.72 6.67
CA GLU A 177 -6.12 10.20 8.05
C GLU A 177 -5.70 9.11 9.04
N GLU A 178 -5.38 9.50 10.28
CA GLU A 178 -5.01 8.56 11.34
C GLU A 178 -6.17 7.60 11.64
N LYS A 179 -5.83 6.30 11.69
CA LYS A 179 -6.72 5.19 12.05
C LYS A 179 -6.21 4.54 13.34
N THR A 180 -7.02 3.70 13.98
CA THR A 180 -6.65 2.97 15.20
C THR A 180 -6.94 1.48 15.05
N SER A 181 -5.97 0.64 15.39
CA SER A 181 -6.11 -0.81 15.55
C SER A 181 -5.82 -1.22 17.00
N SER A 182 -5.81 -2.52 17.30
CA SER A 182 -5.41 -3.03 18.61
C SER A 182 -3.94 -2.71 18.95
N ASP A 183 -3.10 -2.51 17.94
CA ASP A 183 -1.65 -2.37 18.08
C ASP A 183 -1.18 -0.91 18.10
N GLY A 184 -2.09 0.05 17.90
CA GLY A 184 -1.79 1.48 17.97
C GLY A 184 -2.49 2.29 16.88
N THR A 185 -2.01 3.51 16.68
CA THR A 185 -2.43 4.35 15.57
C THR A 185 -1.55 4.15 14.34
N TYR A 186 -2.16 4.32 13.17
CA TYR A 186 -1.50 4.11 11.89
C TYR A 186 -2.14 4.98 10.80
N HIS A 187 -1.39 5.17 9.71
CA HIS A 187 -1.91 5.72 8.46
C HIS A 187 -1.78 4.65 7.37
N SER A 188 -2.66 4.67 6.37
CA SER A 188 -2.62 3.70 5.28
C SER A 188 -2.27 4.35 3.94
N LEU A 189 -1.53 3.62 3.10
CA LEU A 189 -1.21 3.99 1.72
C LEU A 189 -1.66 2.88 0.79
N ALA A 190 -2.60 3.19 -0.10
CA ALA A 190 -3.11 2.23 -1.08
C ALA A 190 -2.48 2.42 -2.47
N VAL A 191 -2.29 1.31 -3.18
CA VAL A 191 -1.92 1.24 -4.59
C VAL A 191 -2.93 0.34 -5.30
N ALA A 192 -3.64 0.89 -6.29
CA ALA A 192 -4.48 0.08 -7.16
C ALA A 192 -3.63 -0.54 -8.28
N LEU A 193 -3.91 -1.80 -8.59
CA LEU A 193 -3.30 -2.57 -9.67
C LEU A 193 -4.23 -2.73 -10.88
N ARG A 194 -5.43 -2.16 -10.81
CA ARG A 194 -6.46 -2.22 -11.84
C ARG A 194 -7.21 -0.90 -11.90
N SER A 195 -7.68 -0.56 -13.09
CA SER A 195 -8.69 0.47 -13.29
C SER A 195 -10.09 -0.17 -13.29
N ASP A 196 -11.14 0.66 -13.23
CA ASP A 196 -12.58 0.30 -13.29
C ASP A 196 -13.25 0.08 -11.92
N ASP A 197 -14.57 -0.10 -11.93
CA ASP A 197 -15.34 -0.46 -10.73
C ASP A 197 -15.12 -1.94 -10.42
N LEU A 198 -14.28 -2.17 -9.40
CA LEU A 198 -13.85 -3.50 -9.01
C LEU A 198 -14.90 -4.26 -8.21
N CYS A 199 -16.05 -3.65 -7.89
CA CYS A 199 -17.08 -4.24 -7.04
C CYS A 199 -18.37 -4.62 -7.78
N ASP A 200 -18.45 -4.41 -9.10
CA ASP A 200 -19.59 -4.85 -9.90
C ASP A 200 -19.60 -6.39 -10.00
N THR A 201 -20.52 -7.04 -9.28
CA THR A 201 -20.69 -8.50 -9.34
C THR A 201 -21.66 -8.95 -10.44
N ALA A 202 -22.44 -8.01 -11.01
CA ALA A 202 -23.34 -8.29 -12.11
C ALA A 202 -22.60 -8.28 -13.45
N ASN A 203 -21.65 -7.36 -13.60
CA ASN A 203 -20.73 -7.26 -14.73
C ASN A 203 -19.29 -7.18 -14.20
N PRO A 204 -18.75 -8.28 -13.65
CA PRO A 204 -17.38 -8.27 -13.13
C PRO A 204 -16.43 -7.80 -14.21
N ALA A 205 -15.58 -6.83 -13.83
CA ALA A 205 -14.46 -6.43 -14.67
C ALA A 205 -13.70 -7.69 -15.05
N THR A 206 -13.58 -7.96 -16.37
CA THR A 206 -12.73 -9.05 -16.85
C THR A 206 -11.36 -8.85 -16.23
N PRO A 207 -10.69 -9.91 -15.72
CA PRO A 207 -9.31 -9.83 -15.27
C PRO A 207 -8.44 -9.22 -16.37
N GLY A 208 -8.31 -7.90 -16.37
CA GLY A 208 -7.55 -7.20 -17.38
C GLY A 208 -6.10 -7.64 -17.30
N ASN A 209 -5.48 -7.83 -18.46
CA ASN A 209 -4.04 -8.05 -18.57
C ASN A 209 -3.29 -6.74 -18.77
N ALA A 210 -4.02 -5.62 -18.85
CA ALA A 210 -3.44 -4.30 -18.93
C ALA A 210 -2.81 -3.95 -17.58
N GLU A 211 -1.53 -3.63 -17.62
CA GLU A 211 -0.80 -3.14 -16.46
C GLU A 211 -1.38 -1.79 -16.04
N HIS A 212 -1.68 -1.64 -14.76
CA HIS A 212 -2.20 -0.40 -14.20
C HIS A 212 -1.65 -0.20 -12.81
N ILE A 213 -1.13 0.99 -12.51
CA ILE A 213 -0.78 1.36 -11.15
C ILE A 213 -1.28 2.77 -10.87
N ALA A 214 -2.05 2.92 -9.82
CA ALA A 214 -2.45 4.20 -9.27
C ALA A 214 -2.12 4.28 -7.79
N ILE A 215 -1.32 5.27 -7.40
CA ILE A 215 -1.00 5.55 -6.00
C ILE A 215 -2.15 6.38 -5.42
N SER A 216 -2.70 5.89 -4.31
CA SER A 216 -3.78 6.53 -3.56
C SER A 216 -4.98 6.88 -4.44
N PRO A 217 -5.64 5.90 -5.09
CA PRO A 217 -6.64 6.10 -6.16
C PRO A 217 -7.85 6.97 -5.75
N GLY A 218 -8.16 7.05 -4.45
CA GLY A 218 -9.22 7.91 -3.90
C GLY A 218 -8.76 9.28 -3.41
N MET A 219 -7.47 9.61 -3.53
CA MET A 219 -6.83 10.84 -3.04
C MET A 219 -5.97 11.47 -4.14
N ALA A 220 -4.63 11.30 -4.09
CA ALA A 220 -3.73 11.78 -5.15
C ALA A 220 -4.06 11.20 -6.53
N ASN A 221 -4.50 9.94 -6.57
CA ASN A 221 -4.78 9.16 -7.77
C ASN A 221 -3.68 9.30 -8.84
N GLN A 222 -2.44 9.13 -8.40
CA GLN A 222 -1.28 9.32 -9.25
C GLN A 222 -1.05 8.06 -10.08
N ILE A 223 -1.29 8.16 -11.39
CA ILE A 223 -0.99 7.08 -12.33
C ILE A 223 0.51 6.97 -12.53
N VAL A 224 1.04 5.78 -12.24
CA VAL A 224 2.44 5.43 -12.44
C VAL A 224 2.59 4.85 -13.84
N PRO A 225 3.52 5.38 -14.67
CA PRO A 225 3.81 4.77 -15.96
C PRO A 225 4.22 3.31 -15.83
N THR A 226 3.85 2.47 -16.80
CA THR A 226 4.23 1.04 -16.80
C THR A 226 5.50 0.78 -17.60
N HIS A 227 6.09 1.83 -18.19
CA HIS A 227 7.31 1.74 -18.98
C HIS A 227 8.20 2.98 -18.82
N GLN A 228 9.52 2.77 -18.84
CA GLN A 228 10.55 3.79 -18.55
C GLN A 228 10.66 4.89 -19.61
N ASP A 229 10.31 4.59 -20.86
CA ASP A 229 10.32 5.57 -21.96
C ASP A 229 9.13 6.56 -21.92
N SER A 230 8.22 6.40 -20.95
CA SER A 230 7.07 7.27 -20.80
C SER A 230 7.52 8.73 -20.59
N PRO A 231 7.02 9.69 -21.40
CA PRO A 231 7.35 11.10 -21.21
C PRO A 231 7.03 11.61 -19.81
N LYS A 232 5.95 11.09 -19.20
CA LYS A 232 5.53 11.46 -17.84
C LYS A 232 6.57 11.07 -16.80
N LEU A 233 7.20 9.90 -16.97
CA LEU A 233 8.25 9.46 -16.06
C LEU A 233 9.44 10.43 -16.12
N GLN A 234 9.85 10.79 -17.34
CA GLN A 234 10.98 11.70 -17.57
C GLN A 234 10.74 13.14 -17.09
N THR A 235 9.48 13.60 -17.05
CA THR A 235 9.14 14.97 -16.63
C THR A 235 8.80 15.09 -15.15
N ASP A 236 8.31 14.02 -14.53
CA ASP A 236 7.76 14.08 -13.17
C ASP A 236 8.65 13.35 -12.15
N TYR A 237 9.52 12.44 -12.59
CA TYR A 237 10.35 11.59 -11.73
C TYR A 237 11.84 11.79 -11.99
N LYS A 238 12.62 11.66 -10.91
CA LYS A 238 14.06 11.57 -10.93
C LYS A 238 14.49 10.11 -11.03
N GLU A 239 15.21 9.78 -12.10
CA GLU A 239 15.91 8.49 -12.20
C GLU A 239 16.97 8.39 -11.09
N GLY A 240 16.94 7.28 -10.37
CA GLY A 240 17.91 6.88 -9.36
C GLY A 240 18.80 5.73 -9.86
N ALA A 241 19.18 4.85 -8.94
CA ALA A 241 20.08 3.75 -9.23
C ALA A 241 19.38 2.55 -9.90
N CYS A 242 20.18 1.85 -10.71
CA CYS A 242 19.92 0.51 -11.18
C CYS A 242 20.43 -0.48 -10.14
N LEU A 243 19.53 -1.24 -9.50
CA LEU A 243 19.92 -2.34 -8.62
C LEU A 243 19.71 -3.67 -9.33
N MET A 244 20.65 -4.59 -9.14
CA MET A 244 20.55 -5.94 -9.69
C MET A 244 19.23 -6.59 -9.27
N THR A 245 18.53 -7.25 -10.21
CA THR A 245 17.23 -7.91 -10.00
C THR A 245 16.07 -6.97 -9.63
N MET A 246 16.25 -5.66 -9.70
CA MET A 246 15.16 -4.70 -9.44
C MET A 246 15.02 -3.72 -10.59
N GLY A 247 16.15 -3.31 -11.17
CA GLY A 247 16.21 -2.35 -12.26
C GLY A 247 16.33 -0.91 -11.75
N TYR A 248 15.95 0.06 -12.58
CA TYR A 248 16.05 1.49 -12.29
C TYR A 248 14.94 1.96 -11.35
N HIS A 249 15.34 2.63 -10.28
CA HIS A 249 14.44 3.21 -9.29
C HIS A 249 14.07 4.64 -9.69
N TRP A 250 12.79 5.01 -9.66
CA TRP A 250 12.34 6.34 -10.08
C TRP A 250 11.60 7.05 -8.97
N PHE A 251 12.19 8.13 -8.47
CA PHE A 251 11.70 8.87 -7.30
C PHE A 251 10.94 10.11 -7.74
N GLN A 252 9.97 10.54 -6.94
CA GLN A 252 9.27 11.79 -7.20
C GLN A 252 9.17 12.61 -5.92
N ASP A 253 9.43 13.90 -6.05
CA ASP A 253 9.25 14.87 -4.99
C ASP A 253 8.02 15.74 -5.30
N VAL A 254 7.08 15.85 -4.35
CA VAL A 254 5.82 16.59 -4.55
C VAL A 254 6.01 18.10 -4.63
N VAL A 255 7.18 18.61 -4.21
CA VAL A 255 7.54 20.04 -4.26
C VAL A 255 8.54 20.30 -5.39
N GLY A 256 9.61 19.51 -5.46
CA GLY A 256 10.73 19.68 -6.38
C GLY A 256 10.56 19.02 -7.75
N GLY A 257 9.61 18.08 -7.88
CA GLY A 257 9.44 17.29 -9.10
C GLY A 257 10.65 16.40 -9.36
N THR A 258 11.32 16.61 -10.49
CA THR A 258 12.55 15.91 -10.88
C THR A 258 13.79 16.40 -10.13
N GLU A 259 13.74 17.60 -9.56
CA GLU A 259 14.80 18.16 -8.73
C GLU A 259 14.45 17.90 -7.26
N LEU A 260 14.81 16.72 -6.77
CA LEU A 260 14.47 16.29 -5.41
C LEU A 260 14.92 17.34 -4.38
N THR A 261 14.01 17.72 -3.47
CA THR A 261 14.32 18.64 -2.37
C THR A 261 15.16 17.96 -1.29
N TYR A 262 15.16 16.63 -1.29
CA TYR A 262 15.71 15.79 -0.22
C TYR A 262 15.06 16.04 1.14
N GLU A 263 13.83 16.55 1.17
CA GLU A 263 13.01 16.55 2.39
C GLU A 263 12.19 15.26 2.41
N ALA A 264 12.30 14.49 3.50
CA ALA A 264 11.53 13.26 3.70
C ALA A 264 10.01 13.52 3.55
N ASP A 265 9.55 14.69 4.00
CA ASP A 265 8.15 15.13 3.91
C ASP A 265 7.65 15.41 2.50
N ASN A 266 8.54 15.50 1.51
CA ASN A 266 8.16 15.78 0.13
C ASN A 266 8.26 14.55 -0.78
N LEU A 267 8.85 13.44 -0.31
CA LEU A 267 9.11 12.27 -1.14
C LEU A 267 7.83 11.43 -1.30
N VAL A 268 7.41 11.18 -2.54
CA VAL A 268 6.28 10.28 -2.81
C VAL A 268 6.59 8.88 -2.25
N PRO A 269 5.70 8.28 -1.44
CA PRO A 269 6.00 7.08 -0.66
C PRO A 269 5.95 5.78 -1.45
N VAL A 270 5.79 5.83 -2.77
CA VAL A 270 5.84 4.68 -3.68
C VAL A 270 6.84 4.97 -4.78
N VAL A 271 7.80 4.07 -4.95
CA VAL A 271 8.86 4.20 -5.95
C VAL A 271 8.75 3.05 -6.96
N PRO A 272 8.42 3.34 -8.22
CA PRO A 272 8.45 2.32 -9.27
C PRO A 272 9.87 1.92 -9.64
N MET A 273 10.02 0.64 -9.99
CA MET A 273 11.25 0.04 -10.46
C MET A 273 11.02 -0.58 -11.85
N TYR A 274 11.86 -0.23 -12.82
CA TYR A 274 11.74 -0.69 -14.20
C TYR A 274 12.92 -1.55 -14.61
N ASP A 275 12.64 -2.63 -15.33
CA ASP A 275 13.65 -3.50 -15.92
C ASP A 275 14.59 -2.68 -16.80
N SER A 276 15.88 -2.79 -16.54
CA SER A 276 16.91 -2.05 -17.27
C SER A 276 17.05 -2.50 -18.72
N VAL A 277 16.56 -3.69 -19.07
CA VAL A 277 16.70 -4.28 -20.40
C VAL A 277 15.55 -3.90 -21.30
N ASP A 278 14.33 -4.17 -20.89
CA ASP A 278 13.13 -3.90 -21.69
C ASP A 278 12.37 -2.63 -21.28
N GLY A 279 12.71 -2.00 -20.14
CA GLY A 279 12.10 -0.76 -19.67
C GLY A 279 10.73 -0.92 -19.04
N THR A 280 10.16 -2.13 -18.99
CA THR A 280 8.84 -2.39 -18.40
C THR A 280 8.91 -2.47 -16.89
N LEU A 281 7.78 -2.29 -16.22
CA LEU A 281 7.73 -2.26 -14.77
C LEU A 281 8.06 -3.64 -14.15
N ASN A 282 9.07 -3.65 -13.28
CA ASN A 282 9.46 -4.83 -12.49
C ASN A 282 8.67 -4.94 -11.18
N GLY A 283 8.43 -3.80 -10.53
CA GLY A 283 7.83 -3.75 -9.21
C GLY A 283 7.67 -2.32 -8.70
N ILE A 284 7.21 -2.23 -7.45
CA ILE A 284 7.21 -1.01 -6.65
C ILE A 284 7.82 -1.32 -5.29
N PHE A 285 8.31 -0.30 -4.59
CA PHE A 285 8.43 -0.41 -3.14
C PHE A 285 7.74 0.75 -2.45
N PHE A 286 7.22 0.44 -1.28
CA PHE A 286 6.72 1.40 -0.31
C PHE A 286 7.90 1.95 0.48
N LEU A 287 7.93 3.26 0.68
CA LEU A 287 8.98 3.95 1.42
C LEU A 287 8.41 4.51 2.72
N ALA A 288 9.13 4.30 3.82
CA ALA A 288 8.95 4.97 5.09
C ALA A 288 10.24 5.68 5.50
N THR A 289 10.10 6.78 6.22
CA THR A 289 11.19 7.70 6.63
C THR A 289 11.57 7.51 8.11
N ASN A 290 11.23 6.33 8.63
CA ASN A 290 11.61 5.80 9.93
C ASN A 290 11.66 4.27 9.89
N ALA A 291 12.22 3.68 10.93
CA ALA A 291 12.26 2.24 11.14
C ALA A 291 10.85 1.66 11.33
N LYS A 292 10.32 0.98 10.29
CA LYS A 292 9.06 0.24 10.39
C LYS A 292 9.23 -1.24 10.69
N GLN A 293 10.44 -1.79 10.49
CA GLN A 293 10.68 -3.21 10.69
C GLN A 293 10.54 -3.59 12.17
N THR A 294 9.65 -4.55 12.44
CA THR A 294 9.59 -5.21 13.75
C THR A 294 10.57 -6.39 13.73
N ILE A 295 11.62 -6.35 14.57
CA ILE A 295 12.52 -7.49 14.72
C ILE A 295 11.81 -8.53 15.58
N GLY A 296 11.12 -9.48 14.94
CA GLY A 296 10.67 -10.69 15.61
C GLY A 296 11.87 -11.53 16.08
N SER A 297 11.73 -12.23 17.20
CA SER A 297 12.74 -13.20 17.69
C SER A 297 12.77 -14.51 16.89
N GLY A 298 12.01 -14.60 15.79
CA GLY A 298 11.84 -15.78 14.95
C GLY A 298 12.54 -15.69 13.60
N GLU A 299 12.60 -16.84 12.92
CA GLU A 299 13.27 -17.07 11.64
C GLU A 299 12.51 -16.48 10.43
N TYR A 300 11.29 -15.96 10.65
CA TYR A 300 10.46 -15.35 9.60
C TYR A 300 10.18 -13.86 9.87
N ASP A 301 10.37 -13.08 8.80
CA ASP A 301 10.28 -11.63 8.69
C ASP A 301 9.07 -11.01 9.39
N GLY A 302 9.32 -10.11 10.35
CA GLY A 302 8.32 -9.70 11.34
C GLY A 302 7.10 -8.94 10.80
N ASN A 303 7.17 -8.29 9.64
CA ASN A 303 6.06 -7.46 9.13
C ASN A 303 6.12 -7.02 7.66
N PHE A 304 6.65 -7.86 6.77
CA PHE A 304 6.87 -7.59 5.33
C PHE A 304 7.88 -6.47 4.99
N TRP A 305 8.14 -5.52 5.88
CA TRP A 305 9.24 -4.56 5.72
C TRP A 305 10.58 -5.28 5.60
N ASP A 306 11.43 -4.75 4.74
CA ASP A 306 12.63 -5.42 4.32
C ASP A 306 13.73 -5.40 5.38
N ARG A 307 14.37 -6.56 5.56
CA ARG A 307 15.41 -6.77 6.57
C ARG A 307 16.78 -6.30 6.08
N SER A 308 17.46 -5.58 6.97
CA SER A 308 18.85 -5.13 6.83
C SER A 308 19.81 -6.27 6.39
N PRO A 309 20.93 -5.96 5.68
CA PRO A 309 21.41 -4.63 5.28
C PRO A 309 21.15 -4.28 3.81
N GLY A 310 20.64 -3.07 3.58
CA GLY A 310 20.38 -2.52 2.24
C GLY A 310 18.96 -1.99 2.03
N LEU A 311 18.04 -2.24 2.97
CA LEU A 311 16.60 -1.95 2.80
C LEU A 311 15.96 -1.23 3.99
N SER A 312 16.60 -1.34 5.17
CA SER A 312 16.59 -0.31 6.21
C SER A 312 17.94 0.40 6.16
N GLN A 313 17.97 1.64 5.70
CA GLN A 313 19.19 2.36 5.39
C GLN A 313 19.26 3.60 6.29
N ALA A 314 20.34 3.70 7.06
CA ALA A 314 20.63 4.93 7.78
C ALA A 314 20.74 6.09 6.80
N ASN A 315 20.36 7.27 7.21
CA ASN A 315 20.51 8.50 6.44
C ASN A 315 21.94 9.06 6.58
N THR A 316 22.75 8.52 7.50
CA THR A 316 24.18 8.77 7.63
C THR A 316 24.90 7.57 8.23
N PHE A 317 26.04 7.16 7.66
CA PHE A 317 27.05 6.32 8.30
C PHE A 317 28.02 7.19 9.12
N LEU A 318 28.81 6.54 9.97
CA LEU A 318 29.85 7.19 10.80
C LEU A 318 30.93 7.93 9.97
N ASP A 319 31.08 7.58 8.69
CA ASP A 319 32.00 8.24 7.75
C ASP A 319 31.33 9.32 6.89
N GLY A 320 30.05 9.61 7.12
CA GLY A 320 29.28 10.60 6.37
C GLY A 320 28.68 10.08 5.05
N THR A 321 28.85 8.81 4.70
CA THR A 321 28.16 8.22 3.54
C THR A 321 26.71 7.85 3.88
N ASN A 322 25.78 8.00 2.96
CA ASN A 322 24.37 7.71 3.19
C ASN A 322 23.94 6.51 2.32
N PRO A 323 23.66 5.33 2.92
CA PRO A 323 23.29 4.13 2.17
C PRO A 323 21.98 4.32 1.38
N PHE A 324 21.06 5.15 1.87
CA PHE A 324 19.83 5.46 1.14
C PHE A 324 20.09 6.26 -0.14
N CYS A 325 21.06 7.18 -0.10
CA CYS A 325 21.47 7.91 -1.30
C CYS A 325 22.07 7.04 -2.40
N ALA A 326 22.47 5.82 -2.07
CA ALA A 326 22.93 4.90 -3.08
C ALA A 326 21.82 4.57 -4.09
N ASN A 327 20.54 4.66 -3.70
CA ASN A 327 19.40 4.56 -4.61
C ASN A 327 19.18 5.80 -5.50
N LEU A 328 19.85 6.92 -5.23
CA LEU A 328 19.66 8.21 -5.94
C LEU A 328 20.90 8.65 -6.72
N CYS A 329 21.92 7.81 -6.79
CA CYS A 329 23.08 8.03 -7.64
C CYS A 329 23.82 9.35 -7.42
N GLY A 330 23.89 9.80 -6.16
CA GLY A 330 24.60 11.01 -5.80
C GLY A 330 24.78 11.17 -4.30
N GLY A 331 25.48 12.23 -3.89
CA GLY A 331 25.44 12.69 -2.51
C GLY A 331 24.07 13.28 -2.23
N CYS A 332 23.33 12.66 -1.32
CA CYS A 332 22.09 13.23 -0.82
C CYS A 332 22.15 13.34 0.71
N GLN A 333 21.35 14.25 1.26
CA GLN A 333 21.17 14.35 2.70
C GLN A 333 19.70 14.57 2.91
N PHE A 334 18.99 13.49 3.21
CA PHE A 334 17.59 13.69 3.53
C PHE A 334 17.46 14.40 4.87
N THR A 335 16.54 15.32 4.96
CA THR A 335 16.12 15.94 6.22
C THR A 335 14.69 15.51 6.56
N GLY A 336 14.27 15.70 7.80
CA GLY A 336 12.90 15.37 8.23
C GLY A 336 12.64 13.90 8.62
N THR A 337 13.64 13.01 8.55
CA THR A 337 13.53 11.66 9.13
C THR A 337 13.64 11.71 10.65
N GLU A 338 12.72 11.10 11.40
CA GLU A 338 12.71 11.16 12.87
C GLU A 338 13.91 10.45 13.51
N ASP A 339 14.20 9.23 13.04
CA ASP A 339 15.26 8.37 13.58
C ASP A 339 16.48 8.29 12.65
N GLY A 340 16.48 9.06 11.57
CA GLY A 340 17.54 9.01 10.56
C GLY A 340 17.50 7.74 9.72
N MET A 341 16.38 7.03 9.60
CA MET A 341 16.28 5.80 8.81
C MET A 341 15.28 5.93 7.67
N PHE A 342 15.56 5.25 6.56
CA PHE A 342 14.56 4.92 5.56
C PHE A 342 14.34 3.41 5.58
N THR A 343 13.09 2.98 5.53
CA THR A 343 12.74 1.57 5.40
C THR A 343 11.86 1.35 4.19
N THR A 344 12.01 0.19 3.56
CA THR A 344 11.34 -0.16 2.32
C THR A 344 10.56 -1.46 2.46
N MET A 345 9.50 -1.61 1.66
CA MET A 345 8.77 -2.86 1.48
C MET A 345 8.57 -3.10 -0.01
N HIS A 346 9.31 -4.07 -0.55
CA HIS A 346 9.31 -4.37 -1.99
C HIS A 346 8.20 -5.33 -2.42
N TRP A 347 7.54 -5.00 -3.53
CA TRP A 347 6.53 -5.82 -4.21
C TRP A 347 6.87 -5.93 -5.69
N MET A 348 7.29 -7.11 -6.13
CA MET A 348 7.71 -7.35 -7.51
C MET A 348 6.63 -8.08 -8.29
N PHE A 349 6.34 -7.59 -9.49
CA PHE A 349 5.35 -8.15 -10.42
C PHE A 349 5.94 -9.19 -11.38
N LYS A 350 7.27 -9.32 -11.37
CA LYS A 350 8.03 -10.24 -12.20
C LYS A 350 9.00 -11.07 -11.38
N ASN A 351 9.41 -12.20 -11.95
CA ASN A 351 10.45 -13.04 -11.38
C ASN A 351 11.82 -12.46 -11.73
N THR A 352 12.24 -11.47 -10.97
CA THR A 352 13.50 -10.78 -11.24
C THR A 352 14.74 -11.52 -10.73
N GLN A 353 14.56 -12.55 -9.90
CA GLN A 353 15.68 -13.25 -9.27
C GLN A 353 16.21 -14.46 -10.05
N GLN A 354 15.50 -14.96 -11.07
CA GLN A 354 15.96 -16.06 -11.93
C GLN A 354 17.02 -15.62 -12.97
N GLY A 355 17.97 -14.77 -12.56
CA GLY A 355 18.99 -14.24 -13.46
C GLY A 355 18.40 -13.26 -14.47
N GLY A 356 17.49 -12.39 -14.00
CA GLY A 356 16.91 -11.32 -14.81
C GLY A 356 17.98 -10.54 -15.56
N SER A 357 17.62 -10.05 -16.74
CA SER A 357 18.50 -9.36 -17.67
C SER A 357 19.14 -8.08 -17.08
N ASP A 358 18.64 -7.61 -15.94
CA ASP A 358 19.21 -6.53 -15.13
C ASP A 358 20.65 -6.74 -14.67
N VAL A 359 21.07 -7.99 -14.48
CA VAL A 359 22.43 -8.30 -14.00
C VAL A 359 23.50 -7.73 -14.95
N GLU A 360 23.23 -7.75 -16.26
CA GLU A 360 24.18 -7.30 -17.27
C GLU A 360 24.25 -5.78 -17.36
N LYS A 361 23.11 -5.08 -17.26
CA LYS A 361 23.04 -3.62 -17.43
C LYS A 361 23.24 -2.81 -16.15
N CYS A 362 22.85 -3.34 -14.98
CA CYS A 362 23.18 -2.70 -13.70
C CYS A 362 24.68 -2.90 -13.31
N GLY A 363 25.53 -3.36 -14.23
CA GLY A 363 26.98 -3.19 -14.15
C GLY A 363 27.73 -4.16 -13.23
N GLY A 364 27.13 -5.26 -12.77
CA GLY A 364 27.76 -6.29 -11.93
C GLY A 364 28.24 -5.83 -10.54
N ALA A 365 28.29 -4.51 -10.28
CA ALA A 365 28.30 -3.92 -8.97
C ALA A 365 26.85 -3.86 -8.45
N TYR A 366 26.66 -3.97 -7.14
CA TYR A 366 25.32 -3.96 -6.53
C TYR A 366 24.48 -2.72 -6.87
N ILE A 367 25.11 -1.63 -7.36
CA ILE A 367 24.49 -0.34 -7.63
C ILE A 367 25.17 0.28 -8.86
N ALA A 368 24.39 0.62 -9.89
CA ALA A 368 24.85 1.39 -11.04
C ALA A 368 24.05 2.69 -11.22
N CYS A 369 24.75 3.73 -11.64
CA CYS A 369 24.20 5.05 -11.89
C CYS A 369 24.39 5.42 -13.36
N GLY A 370 23.39 6.05 -13.97
CA GLY A 370 23.44 6.53 -15.35
C GLY A 370 24.70 7.34 -15.66
N ASP A 371 25.11 7.30 -16.93
CA ASP A 371 26.19 8.09 -17.54
C ASP A 371 27.57 8.09 -16.85
N GLY A 372 27.96 6.94 -16.28
CA GLY A 372 29.36 6.66 -15.93
C GLY A 372 29.76 6.99 -14.50
N PHE A 373 28.81 7.28 -13.62
CA PHE A 373 29.08 7.42 -12.19
C PHE A 373 29.17 6.04 -11.52
N SER A 374 30.32 5.38 -11.60
CA SER A 374 30.57 4.21 -10.76
C SER A 374 30.94 4.66 -9.34
N ALA A 375 29.92 4.86 -8.51
CA ALA A 375 30.08 5.27 -7.10
C ALA A 375 30.93 4.29 -6.27
N MET A 376 31.18 3.08 -6.77
CA MET A 376 31.88 2.01 -6.05
C MET A 376 33.33 1.75 -6.49
N THR A 377 33.83 2.34 -7.59
CA THR A 377 35.23 2.09 -8.00
C THR A 377 36.27 2.81 -7.14
N GLU A 378 35.94 3.92 -6.46
CA GLU A 378 36.91 4.60 -5.58
C GLU A 378 37.06 3.97 -4.18
N TYR A 379 36.14 3.09 -3.76
CA TYR A 379 36.16 2.48 -2.43
C TYR A 379 37.07 1.24 -2.30
N ARG A 380 37.73 0.81 -3.39
CA ARG A 380 38.73 -0.28 -3.36
C ARG A 380 40.17 0.23 -3.50
N LYS A 381 40.57 1.24 -2.72
CA LYS A 381 42.01 1.38 -2.41
C LYS A 381 42.35 0.35 -1.33
N PRO A 382 43.23 -0.63 -1.60
CA PRO A 382 43.68 -1.56 -0.56
C PRO A 382 44.38 -0.76 0.54
N LEU A 383 44.02 -1.03 1.79
CA LEU A 383 44.74 -0.58 2.99
C LEU A 383 46.15 -1.17 3.03
#